data_AF-A0A6C2UP68-F1
#
_entry.id   AF-A0A6C2UP68-F1
#
_cell.length_a   1.000
_cell.length_b   1.000
_cell.length_c   1.000
_cell.angle_alpha   90.00
_cell.angle_beta   90.00
_cell.angle_gamma   90.00
#
_symmetry.space_group_name_H-M   'P 1'
#
loop_
_entity.id
_entity.type
_entity.pdbx_description
1 polymer ?
#
loop_
_entity_poly.entity_id
_entity_poly.type
_entity_poly.pdbx_seq_one_letter_code
_entity_poly.pdbx_strand_id
1 'polypeptide(L)' 'MGNPYLKWAFMQAAILGKRADPMLNAYFERLERKKGKHTANAIVAAKIARAVYFMLDRKTGFSVDQLIKGRR' A
#
# COMPACT_ATOMS: atom_id res chain seq x y z
N MET A 1 -11.18 -7.60 -0.31
CA MET A 1 -10.91 -7.80 -1.75
C MET A 1 -11.47 -9.15 -2.14
N GLY A 2 -12.30 -9.22 -3.18
CA GLY A 2 -13.00 -10.45 -3.58
C GLY A 2 -12.17 -11.43 -4.43
N ASN A 3 -11.08 -10.97 -5.07
CA ASN A 3 -10.22 -11.82 -5.90
C ASN A 3 -8.94 -12.22 -5.15
N PRO A 4 -8.65 -13.53 -4.96
CA PRO A 4 -7.45 -14.03 -4.30
C PRO A 4 -6.13 -13.60 -4.96
N TYR A 5 -6.07 -13.55 -6.30
CA TYR A 5 -4.87 -13.17 -7.04
C TYR A 5 -4.53 -11.69 -6.84
N LEU A 6 -5.55 -10.83 -6.84
CA LEU A 6 -5.34 -9.40 -6.55
C LEU A 6 -4.86 -9.20 -5.13
N LYS A 7 -5.41 -9.94 -4.16
CA LYS A 7 -4.92 -9.90 -2.78
C LYS A 7 -3.44 -10.29 -2.71
N TRP A 8 -3.04 -11.38 -3.36
CA TRP A 8 -1.64 -11.80 -3.40
C TRP A 8 -0.74 -10.75 -4.07
N ALA A 9 -1.15 -10.23 -5.22
CA ALA A 9 -0.39 -9.22 -5.96
C ALA A 9 -0.16 -7.95 -5.11
N PHE A 10 -1.19 -7.44 -4.43
CA PHE A 10 -1.04 -6.25 -3.59
C PHE A 10 -0.24 -6.52 -2.31
N MET A 11 -0.28 -7.75 -1.78
CA MET A 11 0.61 -8.14 -0.69
C MET A 11 2.09 -8.16 -1.13
N GLN A 12 2.37 -8.68 -2.33
CA GLN A 12 3.71 -8.63 -2.91
C GLN A 12 4.15 -7.19 -3.20
N ALA A 13 3.25 -6.35 -3.73
CA ALA A 13 3.51 -4.93 -3.95
C ALA A 13 3.82 -4.19 -2.64
N ALA A 14 3.17 -4.54 -1.53
CA ALA A 14 3.49 -3.97 -0.21
C ALA A 14 4.89 -4.36 0.27
N ILE A 15 5.32 -5.60 0.01
CA ILE A 15 6.65 -6.10 0.40
C ILE A 15 7.75 -5.48 -0.45
N LEU A 16 7.55 -5.38 -1.77
CA LEU A 16 8.50 -4.78 -2.70
C LEU A 16 8.53 -3.26 -2.57
N GLY A 17 7.36 -2.62 -2.46
CA GLY A 17 7.23 -1.17 -2.38
C GLY A 17 7.97 -0.57 -1.19
N LYS A 18 7.90 -1.19 -0.02
CA LYS A 18 8.66 -0.71 1.15
C LYS A 18 10.18 -0.89 1.02
N ARG A 19 10.66 -1.77 0.15
CA ARG A 19 12.11 -1.89 -0.14
C ARG A 19 12.55 -0.83 -1.15
N ALA A 20 11.67 -0.46 -2.07
CA ALA A 20 11.97 0.49 -3.14
C ALA A 20 11.85 1.95 -2.69
N ASP A 21 10.96 2.26 -1.75
CA ASP A 21 10.68 3.63 -1.32
C ASP A 21 10.85 3.82 0.20
N PRO A 22 11.75 4.71 0.65
CA PRO A 22 12.03 4.91 2.08
C PRO A 22 10.87 5.57 2.84
N MET A 23 10.04 6.37 2.17
CA MET A 23 8.87 7.01 2.79
C MET A 23 7.79 5.96 3.08
N LEU A 24 7.58 5.03 2.16
CA LEU A 24 6.67 3.90 2.34
C LEU A 24 7.19 2.94 3.43
N ASN A 25 8.51 2.74 3.51
CA ASN A 25 9.12 1.96 4.59
C ASN A 25 8.89 2.59 5.97
N ALA A 26 9.17 3.88 6.11
CA ALA A 26 8.94 4.59 7.37
C ALA A 26 7.47 4.54 7.81
N TYR A 27 6.53 4.62 6.85
CA TYR A 27 5.11 4.42 7.13
C TYR A 27 4.80 3.00 7.59
N PHE A 28 5.35 1.99 6.93
CA PHE A 28 5.22 0.59 7.30
C PHE A 28 5.76 0.33 8.72
N GLU A 29 6.95 0.80 9.06
CA GLU A 29 7.57 0.61 10.39
C GLU A 29 6.74 1.24 11.51
N ARG A 30 6.10 2.40 11.24
CA ARG A 30 5.17 3.03 12.19
C ARG A 30 3.92 2.17 12.41
N LEU A 31 3.42 1.51 11.36
CA LEU A 31 2.29 0.59 11.46
C LEU A 31 2.68 -0.73 12.14
N GLU A 32 3.84 -1.28 11.80
CA GLU A 32 4.36 -2.52 12.35
C GLU A 32 4.54 -2.41 13.86
N ARG A 33 5.14 -1.32 14.34
CA ARG A 33 5.28 -1.06 15.79
C ARG A 33 3.94 -1.01 16.54
N LYS A 34 2.85 -0.61 15.88
CA LYS A 34 1.53 -0.45 16.52
C LYS A 34 0.63 -1.68 16.40
N LYS A 35 0.73 -2.43 15.30
CA LYS A 35 -0.26 -3.45 14.90
C LYS A 35 0.36 -4.80 14.52
N GLY A 36 1.69 -4.89 14.51
CA GLY A 36 2.43 -6.07 14.07
C GLY A 36 2.61 -6.16 12.56
N LYS A 37 3.60 -6.96 12.15
CA LYS A 37 4.09 -7.09 10.77
C LYS A 37 3.00 -7.49 9.76
N HIS A 38 2.21 -8.51 10.09
CA HIS A 38 1.19 -9.06 9.20
C HIS A 38 0.08 -8.04 8.92
N THR A 39 -0.45 -7.43 9.98
CA THR A 39 -1.48 -6.40 9.88
C THR A 39 -0.97 -5.16 9.14
N ALA A 40 0.27 -4.74 9.41
CA ALA A 40 0.89 -3.62 8.71
C ALA A 40 1.00 -3.86 7.20
N ASN A 41 1.46 -5.05 6.77
CA ASN A 41 1.50 -5.41 5.34
C ASN A 41 0.10 -5.40 4.72
N ALA A 42 -0.90 -5.93 5.41
CA ALA A 42 -2.28 -5.94 4.92
C ALA A 42 -2.86 -4.53 4.74
N ILE A 43 -2.58 -3.61 5.68
CA ILE A 43 -3.00 -2.20 5.59
C ILE A 43 -2.30 -1.52 4.41
N VAL A 44 -1.00 -1.71 4.24
CA VAL A 44 -0.24 -1.13 3.12
C VAL A 44 -0.75 -1.68 1.78
N ALA A 45 -0.98 -2.99 1.67
CA ALA A 45 -1.54 -3.61 0.48
C ALA A 45 -2.91 -3.04 0.11
N ALA A 46 -3.79 -2.86 1.10
CA ALA A 46 -5.10 -2.24 0.89
C ALA A 46 -4.99 -0.77 0.42
N LYS A 47 -4.04 -0.01 0.98
CA LYS A 47 -3.76 1.37 0.55
C LYS A 47 -3.22 1.44 -0.88
N ILE A 48 -2.29 0.54 -1.24
CA ILE A 48 -1.77 0.43 -2.61
C ILE A 48 -2.92 0.13 -3.57
N ALA A 49 -3.78 -0.83 -3.26
CA ALA A 49 -4.90 -1.18 -4.13
C ALA A 49 -5.87 -0.02 -4.35
N ARG A 50 -6.21 0.73 -3.29
CA ARG A 50 -7.07 1.91 -3.42
C ARG A 50 -6.39 3.02 -4.22
N ALA A 51 -5.09 3.23 -4.04
CA ALA A 51 -4.32 4.18 -4.83
C ALA A 51 -4.29 3.78 -6.32
N VAL A 52 -4.02 2.52 -6.64
CA VAL A 52 -4.00 1.99 -8.01
C VAL A 52 -5.37 2.11 -8.67
N TYR A 53 -6.46 1.82 -7.94
CA TYR A 53 -7.81 1.99 -8.46
C TYR A 53 -8.07 3.44 -8.90
N PHE A 54 -7.80 4.42 -8.04
CA PHE A 54 -8.01 5.83 -8.38
C PHE A 54 -7.01 6.35 -9.43
N MET A 55 -5.80 5.80 -9.45
CA MET A 55 -4.79 6.12 -10.45
C MET A 55 -5.27 5.74 -11.85
N LEU A 56 -5.83 4.53 -11.98
CA LEU A 56 -6.38 4.03 -13.25
C LEU A 56 -7.65 4.79 -13.65
N ASP A 57 -8.56 5.02 -12.70
CA ASP A 57 -9.81 5.78 -12.91
C ASP A 57 -9.52 7.20 -13.43
N ARG A 58 -8.51 7.87 -12.86
CA ARG A 58 -8.18 9.27 -13.19
C ARG A 58 -7.06 9.43 -14.21
N LYS A 59 -6.50 8.33 -14.72
CA LYS A 59 -5.36 8.30 -15.63
C LYS A 59 -4.16 9.13 -15.13
N THR A 60 -3.92 9.13 -13.82
CA THR A 60 -2.77 9.82 -13.19
C THR A 60 -1.62 8.85 -12.94
N GLY A 61 -0.41 9.35 -12.67
CA GLY A 61 0.72 8.51 -12.23
C GLY A 61 0.60 8.05 -10.77
N PHE A 62 1.36 7.02 -10.39
CA PHE A 62 1.44 6.55 -9.00
C PHE A 62 2.25 7.55 -8.14
N SER A 63 1.76 7.84 -6.93
CA SER A 63 2.46 8.70 -5.97
C SER A 63 2.34 8.15 -4.55
N VAL A 64 3.49 7.88 -3.91
CA VAL A 64 3.59 7.37 -2.54
C VAL A 64 3.01 8.38 -1.53
N ASP A 65 3.20 9.67 -1.77
CA ASP A 65 2.66 10.74 -0.92
C ASP A 65 1.12 10.70 -0.88
N GLN A 66 0.47 10.52 -2.04
CA GLN A 66 -1.00 10.40 -2.11
C GLN A 66 -1.53 9.15 -1.40
N LEU A 67 -0.76 8.05 -1.45
CA LEU A 67 -1.09 6.80 -0.77
C LEU A 67 -1.03 6.94 0.76
N ILE A 68 0.00 7.62 1.26
CA ILE A 68 0.20 7.83 2.71
C ILE A 68 -0.84 8.82 3.24
N LYS A 69 -1.02 9.97 2.57
CA LYS A 69 -1.97 11.02 2.98
C LYS A 69 -3.38 10.49 3.12
N GLY A 70 -3.78 9.53 2.28
CA GLY A 70 -5.09 8.88 2.36
C GLY A 70 -6.20 9.92 2.23
N ARG A 71 -6.65 10.19 1.00
CA ARG A 71 -7.80 11.08 0.82
C ARG A 71 -9.01 10.49 1.55
N ARG A 72 -9.55 11.26 2.51
CA ARG A 72 -10.86 10.99 3.12
C ARG A 72 -11.89 10.85 2.01
#